data_AF-A0A7C3QVL0-F1
#
_entry.id   AF-A0A7C3QVL0-F1
#
_cell.length_a   1.000
_cell.length_b   1.000
_cell.length_c   1.000
_cell.angle_alpha   90.00
_cell.angle_beta   90.00
_cell.angle_gamma   90.00
#
_symmetry.space_group_name_H-M   'P 1'
#
loop_
_entity.id
_entity.type
_entity.pdbx_description
1 polymer ?
#
loop_
_entity_poly.entity_id
_entity_poly.type
_entity_poly.pdbx_seq_one_letter_code
_entity_poly.pdbx_strand_id
1 'polypeptide(L)'
;MKKRILGMDENGLGPLMGPLVITGVLLKHGGKERWFDDVSDSKVFFSRNTDDFSRLEETATALFYLCYKKEPLSPLEILLSFCRRDECLSGLNICTGNIPQEFIWSDGKKRKKRCELLFKWMKKEEIEIENIRSIAICPRRINMSIEKGNNKFFLDLSGFCTLVKGIPDKNGL
;
A
#
# COMPACT_ATOMS: atom_id res chain seq x y z
N MET A 1 2.79 -27.34 2.49
CA MET A 1 2.90 -26.66 1.17
C MET A 1 2.59 -25.19 1.38
N LYS A 2 3.50 -24.27 1.02
CA LYS A 2 3.24 -22.83 1.19
C LYS A 2 2.16 -22.38 0.19
N LYS A 3 1.10 -21.74 0.69
CA LYS A 3 0.08 -21.10 -0.15
C LYS A 3 0.63 -19.77 -0.65
N ARG A 4 0.23 -19.39 -1.87
CA ARG A 4 0.52 -18.06 -2.42
C ARG A 4 -0.78 -17.27 -2.41
N ILE A 5 -0.79 -16.12 -1.74
CA ILE A 5 -2.00 -15.36 -1.44
C ILE A 5 -1.77 -13.93 -1.91
N LEU A 6 -2.72 -13.42 -2.69
CA LEU A 6 -2.79 -12.02 -3.07
C LEU A 6 -3.93 -11.37 -2.28
N GLY A 7 -3.59 -10.42 -1.43
CA GLY A 7 -4.55 -9.48 -0.86
C GLY A 7 -4.55 -8.18 -1.67
N MET A 8 -5.72 -7.60 -1.93
CA MET A 8 -5.82 -6.30 -2.58
C MET A 8 -6.89 -5.45 -1.91
N ASP A 9 -6.69 -4.14 -1.90
CA ASP A 9 -7.63 -3.17 -1.33
C ASP A 9 -7.44 -1.78 -1.98
N GLU A 10 -8.45 -0.91 -1.86
CA GLU A 10 -8.45 0.44 -2.40
C GLU A 10 -8.70 1.55 -1.36
N ASN A 11 -7.97 2.65 -1.52
CA ASN A 11 -8.14 3.86 -0.71
C ASN A 11 -8.44 5.06 -1.62
N GLY A 12 -9.39 5.91 -1.22
CA GLY A 12 -9.68 7.15 -1.95
C GLY A 12 -10.80 7.05 -2.99
N LEU A 13 -11.64 6.00 -2.94
CA LEU A 13 -12.80 5.88 -3.85
C LEU A 13 -13.87 6.96 -3.62
N GLY A 14 -14.20 7.20 -2.35
CA GLY A 14 -15.25 8.14 -1.91
C GLY A 14 -14.92 9.64 -2.06
N PRO A 15 -13.72 10.10 -1.67
CA PRO A 15 -13.35 11.52 -1.75
C PRO A 15 -13.49 12.15 -3.14
N LEU A 16 -13.75 13.46 -3.15
CA LEU A 16 -13.79 14.29 -4.38
C LEU A 16 -12.38 14.63 -4.88
N MET A 17 -11.42 14.74 -3.97
CA MET A 17 -10.04 15.13 -4.24
C MET A 17 -9.07 14.07 -3.73
N GLY A 18 -7.86 14.07 -4.29
CA GLY A 18 -6.83 13.08 -4.01
C GLY A 18 -6.91 11.87 -4.96
N PRO A 19 -5.82 11.09 -5.05
CA PRO A 19 -5.80 9.92 -5.91
C PRO A 19 -6.65 8.78 -5.33
N LEU A 20 -7.17 7.94 -6.22
CA LEU A 20 -7.57 6.57 -5.88
C LEU A 20 -6.30 5.71 -5.89
N VAL A 21 -5.97 5.07 -4.78
CA VAL A 21 -4.79 4.21 -4.65
C VAL A 21 -5.25 2.78 -4.41
N ILE A 22 -4.87 1.88 -5.30
CA ILE A 22 -5.20 0.45 -5.23
C ILE A 22 -3.91 -0.29 -4.95
N THR A 23 -3.87 -1.10 -3.90
CA THR A 23 -2.65 -1.80 -3.46
C THR A 23 -2.88 -3.30 -3.46
N GLY A 24 -1.91 -4.04 -3.98
CA GLY A 24 -1.85 -5.49 -3.93
C GLY A 24 -0.61 -5.95 -3.19
N VAL A 25 -0.78 -6.89 -2.27
CA VAL A 25 0.29 -7.52 -1.48
C VAL A 25 0.26 -9.02 -1.76
N LEU A 26 1.37 -9.51 -2.29
CA LEU A 26 1.55 -10.92 -2.64
C LEU A 26 2.46 -11.59 -1.62
N LEU A 27 1.95 -12.65 -1.01
CA LEU A 27 2.59 -13.35 0.10
C LEU A 27 2.75 -14.85 -0.20
N LYS A 28 3.83 -15.46 0.27
CA LYS A 28 3.87 -16.90 0.56
C LYS A 28 3.52 -17.09 2.03
N HIS A 29 2.64 -18.04 2.32
CA HIS A 29 2.23 -18.38 3.68
C HIS A 29 2.34 -19.90 3.93
N GLY A 30 3.17 -20.29 4.88
CA GLY A 30 3.36 -21.69 5.29
C GLY A 30 2.68 -22.08 6.61
N GLY A 31 2.40 -21.11 7.48
CA GLY A 31 1.98 -21.33 8.86
C GLY A 31 0.48 -21.46 9.07
N LYS A 32 0.05 -21.23 10.31
CA LYS A 32 -1.37 -21.15 10.69
C LYS A 32 -1.88 -19.73 10.44
N GLU A 33 -3.17 -19.59 10.13
CA GLU A 33 -3.84 -18.30 9.88
C GLU A 33 -3.98 -17.50 11.19
N ARG A 34 -2.88 -16.96 11.70
CA ARG A 34 -2.83 -16.04 12.84
C ARG A 34 -2.47 -14.66 12.33
N TRP A 35 -3.40 -13.74 12.49
CA TRP A 35 -3.19 -12.34 12.15
C TRP A 35 -2.11 -11.72 13.04
N PHE A 36 -1.41 -10.73 12.50
CA PHE A 36 -0.62 -9.83 13.32
C PHE A 36 -1.63 -9.00 14.12
N ASP A 37 -1.47 -8.91 15.44
CA ASP A 37 -2.48 -8.34 16.35
C ASP A 37 -2.99 -6.94 15.96
N ASP A 38 -2.20 -6.22 15.15
CA ASP A 38 -2.49 -4.85 14.70
C ASP A 38 -2.78 -4.72 13.19
N VAL A 39 -2.93 -5.82 12.46
CA VAL A 39 -3.34 -5.85 11.04
C VAL A 39 -4.66 -6.64 10.98
N SER A 40 -5.72 -5.98 11.42
CA SER A 40 -7.11 -6.42 11.25
C SER A 40 -7.92 -5.31 10.57
N ASP A 41 -9.22 -5.53 10.34
CA ASP A 41 -10.13 -4.53 9.76
C ASP A 41 -9.89 -3.13 10.36
N SER A 42 -9.45 -2.21 9.51
CA SER A 42 -9.11 -0.84 9.90
C SER A 42 -10.26 -0.11 10.58
N LYS A 43 -11.52 -0.55 10.38
CA LYS A 43 -12.70 0.04 11.05
C LYS A 43 -12.74 -0.21 12.55
N VAL A 44 -12.03 -1.24 13.03
CA VAL A 44 -11.92 -1.57 14.47
C VAL A 44 -10.67 -0.91 15.08
N PHE A 45 -9.63 -0.68 14.27
CA PHE A 45 -8.32 -0.23 14.73
C PHE A 45 -8.03 1.26 14.52
N PHE A 46 -8.82 1.96 13.69
CA PHE A 46 -8.55 3.33 13.31
C PHE A 46 -9.61 4.29 13.86
N SER A 47 -9.21 5.08 14.83
CA SER A 47 -9.86 6.34 15.15
C SER A 47 -8.97 7.48 14.67
N ARG A 48 -9.55 8.64 14.34
CA ARG A 48 -8.78 9.80 13.82
C ARG A 48 -7.98 10.48 14.93
N ASN A 49 -7.00 9.76 15.49
CA ASN A 49 -6.12 10.21 16.55
C ASN A 49 -4.64 10.04 16.13
N THR A 50 -3.76 10.74 16.82
CA THR A 50 -2.31 10.78 16.56
C THR A 50 -1.65 9.40 16.64
N ASP A 51 -2.04 8.55 17.59
CA ASP A 51 -1.44 7.24 17.79
C ASP A 51 -1.75 6.29 16.63
N ASP A 52 -2.98 6.33 16.12
CA ASP A 52 -3.40 5.53 14.98
C ASP A 52 -2.73 6.01 13.68
N PHE A 53 -2.53 7.32 13.51
CA PHE A 53 -1.71 7.84 12.41
C PHE A 53 -0.23 7.42 12.53
N SER A 54 0.35 7.45 13.73
CA SER A 54 1.72 6.95 13.98
C SER A 54 1.84 5.49 13.59
N ARG A 55 0.87 4.65 13.98
CA ARG A 55 0.83 3.22 13.63
C ARG A 55 0.77 2.96 12.13
N LEU A 56 0.04 3.78 11.37
CA LEU A 56 0.00 3.68 9.91
C LEU A 56 1.38 3.95 9.30
N GLU A 57 2.06 5.01 9.71
CA GLU A 57 3.42 5.31 9.24
C GLU A 57 4.42 4.21 9.63
N GLU A 58 4.37 3.75 10.89
CA GLU A 58 5.19 2.64 11.38
C GLU A 58 4.98 1.35 10.58
N THR A 59 3.74 1.04 10.23
CA THR A 59 3.41 -0.17 9.46
C THR A 59 3.84 -0.04 8.00
N ALA A 60 3.56 1.09 7.34
CA ALA A 60 3.99 1.34 5.97
C ALA A 60 5.52 1.31 5.83
N THR A 61 6.23 1.91 6.78
CA THR A 61 7.71 1.92 6.81
C THR A 61 8.30 0.54 7.08
N ALA A 62 7.68 -0.26 7.95
CA ALA A 62 8.07 -1.65 8.17
C ALA A 62 7.92 -2.49 6.90
N LEU A 63 6.79 -2.38 6.20
CA LEU A 63 6.56 -3.06 4.93
C LEU A 63 7.59 -2.66 3.85
N PHE A 64 7.89 -1.36 3.76
CA PHE A 64 8.93 -0.84 2.87
C PHE A 64 10.30 -1.46 3.19
N TYR A 65 10.70 -1.45 4.46
CA TYR A 65 11.97 -2.02 4.89
C TYR A 65 12.06 -3.52 4.56
N LEU A 66 10.98 -4.26 4.74
CA LEU A 66 10.94 -5.69 4.42
C LEU A 66 11.21 -5.94 2.92
N CYS A 67 10.73 -5.07 2.05
CA CYS A 67 10.90 -5.18 0.60
C CYS A 67 12.28 -4.67 0.13
N TYR A 68 12.74 -3.53 0.63
CA TYR A 68 13.90 -2.81 0.10
C TYR A 68 15.15 -2.85 0.99
N LYS A 69 15.05 -3.43 2.19
CA LYS A 69 16.13 -3.57 3.19
C LYS A 69 16.78 -2.23 3.61
N LYS A 70 16.03 -1.13 3.49
CA LYS A 70 16.41 0.20 3.94
C LYS A 70 15.19 0.94 4.49
N GLU A 71 15.42 1.93 5.35
CA GLU A 71 14.33 2.82 5.76
C GLU A 71 13.97 3.77 4.60
N PRO A 72 12.67 4.08 4.41
CA PRO A 72 12.27 5.13 3.48
C PRO A 72 12.65 6.50 4.06
N LEU A 73 13.07 7.41 3.20
CA LEU A 73 13.37 8.80 3.52
C LEU A 73 12.10 9.61 3.74
N SER A 74 11.01 9.27 3.05
CA SER A 74 9.74 9.98 3.13
C SER A 74 8.54 9.10 2.79
N PRO A 75 7.32 9.50 3.19
CA PRO A 75 6.08 8.89 2.69
C PRO A 75 5.98 8.86 1.17
N LEU A 76 6.50 9.89 0.49
CA LEU A 76 6.52 9.95 -0.97
C LEU A 76 7.39 8.84 -1.58
N GLU A 77 8.54 8.51 -0.98
CA GLU A 77 9.37 7.40 -1.44
C GLU A 77 8.61 6.06 -1.37
N ILE A 78 7.83 5.83 -0.32
CA ILE A 78 7.01 4.62 -0.19
C ILE A 78 6.03 4.53 -1.37
N LEU A 79 5.27 5.61 -1.62
CA LEU A 79 4.31 5.65 -2.72
C LEU A 79 5.01 5.39 -4.05
N LEU A 80 6.09 6.11 -4.36
CA LEU A 80 6.79 5.99 -5.65
C LEU A 80 7.49 4.64 -5.85
N SER A 81 7.87 3.97 -4.76
CA SER A 81 8.52 2.66 -4.85
C SER A 81 7.52 1.55 -5.17
N PHE A 82 6.32 1.61 -4.57
CA PHE A 82 5.25 0.64 -4.82
C PHE A 82 4.42 0.98 -6.07
N CYS A 83 4.23 2.26 -6.39
CA CYS A 83 3.64 2.73 -7.65
C CYS A 83 4.72 2.83 -8.73
N ARG A 84 4.80 1.85 -9.64
CA ARG A 84 5.71 1.93 -10.79
C ARG A 84 5.20 2.98 -11.80
N ARG A 85 5.66 4.22 -11.62
CA ARG A 85 5.46 5.46 -12.41
C ARG A 85 4.00 5.85 -12.68
N ASP A 86 3.63 7.02 -12.15
CA ASP A 86 2.44 7.76 -12.59
C ASP A 86 2.87 9.12 -13.18
N GLU A 87 2.71 9.27 -14.50
CA GLU A 87 2.75 10.58 -15.14
C GLU A 87 1.47 11.34 -14.79
N CYS A 88 1.58 12.31 -13.89
CA CYS A 88 0.48 13.18 -13.52
C CYS A 88 0.15 14.09 -14.72
N LEU A 89 -0.93 13.76 -15.45
CA LEU A 89 -1.31 14.48 -16.65
C LEU A 89 -1.70 15.95 -16.41
N SER A 90 -1.93 16.39 -15.16
CA SER A 90 -2.33 17.78 -14.88
C SER A 90 -1.25 18.83 -15.17
N GLY A 91 0.01 18.43 -15.42
CA GLY A 91 1.14 19.37 -15.57
C GLY A 91 1.56 20.05 -14.26
N LEU A 92 0.64 20.16 -13.30
CA LEU A 92 0.88 20.54 -11.91
C LEU A 92 1.05 19.27 -11.05
N ASN A 93 2.01 19.29 -10.12
CA ASN A 93 2.23 18.20 -9.18
C ASN A 93 1.25 18.22 -7.99
N ILE A 94 -0.06 18.27 -8.27
CA ILE A 94 -1.10 18.34 -7.22
C ILE A 94 -1.32 17.01 -6.50
N CYS A 95 -1.03 15.88 -7.15
CA CYS A 95 -1.31 14.56 -6.61
C CYS A 95 -0.23 14.08 -5.64
N THR A 96 1.04 14.43 -5.88
CA THR A 96 2.13 14.04 -4.99
C THR A 96 2.81 15.21 -4.29
N GLY A 97 2.61 16.45 -4.75
CA GLY A 97 3.21 17.65 -4.14
C GLY A 97 2.70 17.97 -2.73
N ASN A 98 1.53 17.46 -2.34
CA ASN A 98 1.00 17.60 -0.98
C ASN A 98 1.37 16.43 -0.06
N ILE A 99 2.09 15.43 -0.56
CA ILE A 99 2.54 14.32 0.28
C ILE A 99 3.68 14.85 1.17
N PRO A 100 3.61 14.63 2.50
CA PRO A 100 4.67 15.06 3.41
C PRO A 100 6.04 14.54 2.96
N GLN A 101 7.04 15.41 3.04
CA GLN A 101 8.44 15.03 2.76
C GLN A 101 9.10 14.34 3.94
N GLU A 102 8.48 14.38 5.11
CA GLU A 102 8.92 13.74 6.34
C GLU A 102 7.74 13.01 6.99
N PHE A 103 8.05 12.03 7.83
CA PHE A 103 7.06 11.35 8.67
C PHE A 103 6.60 12.30 9.78
N ILE A 104 5.29 12.51 9.91
CA ILE A 104 4.71 13.51 10.81
C ILE A 104 4.44 12.90 12.19
N TRP A 105 4.03 11.64 12.21
CA TRP A 105 3.39 11.04 13.39
C TRP A 105 4.29 10.02 14.11
N SER A 106 5.18 9.37 13.37
CA SER A 106 6.10 8.36 13.87
C SER A 106 7.54 8.88 13.94
N ASP A 107 8.26 8.47 14.98
CA ASP A 107 9.71 8.65 15.05
C ASP A 107 10.46 7.39 14.55
N GLY A 108 11.75 7.55 14.24
CA GLY A 108 12.58 6.45 13.72
C GLY A 108 12.72 5.26 14.68
N LYS A 109 12.69 5.48 16.00
CA LYS A 109 12.79 4.38 16.98
C LYS A 109 11.52 3.52 16.97
N LYS A 110 10.35 4.14 16.93
CA LYS A 110 9.05 3.45 16.81
C LYS A 110 8.98 2.65 15.51
N ARG A 111 9.34 3.26 14.37
CA ARG A 111 9.39 2.58 13.07
C ARG A 111 10.31 1.35 13.08
N LYS A 112 11.52 1.49 13.61
CA LYS A 112 12.46 0.37 13.73
C LYS A 112 11.93 -0.75 14.62
N LYS A 113 11.40 -0.40 15.80
CA LYS A 113 10.77 -1.37 16.71
C LYS A 113 9.62 -2.11 16.03
N ARG A 114 8.77 -1.39 15.29
CA ARG A 114 7.66 -1.99 14.51
C ARG A 114 8.17 -2.97 13.47
N CYS A 115 9.19 -2.59 12.71
CA CYS A 115 9.81 -3.45 11.71
C CYS A 115 10.33 -4.76 12.33
N GLU A 116 11.03 -4.68 13.46
CA GLU A 116 11.51 -5.86 14.17
C GLU A 116 10.38 -6.78 14.65
N LEU A 117 9.29 -6.21 15.18
CA LEU A 117 8.12 -6.96 15.62
C LEU A 117 7.44 -7.66 14.45
N LEU A 118 7.20 -6.94 13.36
CA LEU A 118 6.57 -7.47 12.16
C LEU A 118 7.42 -8.58 11.55
N PHE A 119 8.73 -8.39 11.44
CA PHE A 119 9.66 -9.40 10.93
C PHE A 119 9.67 -10.68 11.78
N LYS A 120 9.71 -10.54 13.12
CA LYS A 120 9.66 -11.68 14.05
C LYS A 120 8.36 -12.46 13.89
N TRP A 121 7.22 -11.77 13.79
CA TRP A 121 5.92 -12.40 13.55
C TRP A 121 5.87 -13.12 12.20
N MET A 122 6.28 -12.44 11.12
CA MET A 122 6.31 -13.05 9.78
C MET A 122 7.16 -14.32 9.74
N LYS A 123 8.33 -14.30 10.38
CA LYS A 123 9.20 -15.48 10.47
C LYS A 123 8.53 -16.63 11.24
N LYS A 124 7.84 -16.32 12.34
CA LYS A 124 7.12 -17.30 13.17
C LYS A 124 5.95 -17.93 12.43
N GLU A 125 5.18 -17.14 11.67
CA GLU A 125 4.00 -17.60 10.93
C GLU A 125 4.34 -18.05 9.49
N GLU A 126 5.64 -18.17 9.17
CA GLU A 126 6.17 -18.56 7.86
C GLU A 126 5.58 -17.75 6.69
N ILE A 127 5.49 -16.43 6.88
CA ILE A 127 5.03 -15.46 5.90
C ILE A 127 6.23 -14.79 5.23
N GLU A 128 6.18 -14.67 3.92
CA GLU A 128 7.18 -13.97 3.12
C GLU A 128 6.45 -13.04 2.13
N ILE A 129 6.84 -11.75 2.11
CA ILE A 129 6.34 -10.81 1.10
C ILE A 129 7.12 -11.04 -0.18
N GLU A 130 6.46 -11.51 -1.23
CA GLU A 130 7.07 -11.62 -2.55
C GLU A 130 7.06 -10.29 -3.28
N ASN A 131 5.94 -9.56 -3.19
CA ASN A 131 5.78 -8.32 -3.93
C ASN A 131 4.71 -7.44 -3.29
N ILE A 132 4.92 -6.12 -3.36
CA ILE A 132 3.91 -5.11 -3.08
C ILE A 132 3.85 -4.20 -4.30
N ARG A 133 2.64 -3.99 -4.82
CA ARG A 133 2.43 -3.11 -5.97
C ARG A 133 1.21 -2.26 -5.72
N SER A 134 1.34 -0.98 -6.05
CA SER A 134 0.24 -0.03 -6.00
C SER A 134 0.02 0.61 -7.37
N ILE A 135 -1.20 1.11 -7.57
CA ILE A 135 -1.60 1.94 -8.70
C ILE A 135 -2.25 3.18 -8.11
N ALA A 136 -1.80 4.37 -8.49
CA ALA A 136 -2.45 5.62 -8.11
C ALA A 136 -3.12 6.27 -9.34
N ILE A 137 -4.43 6.43 -9.28
CA ILE A 137 -5.23 7.06 -10.33
C ILE A 137 -5.59 8.48 -9.89
N CYS A 138 -5.03 9.48 -10.57
CA CYS A 138 -5.28 10.88 -10.24
C CYS A 138 -6.72 11.33 -10.58
N PRO A 139 -7.24 12.38 -9.91
CA PRO A 139 -8.57 12.93 -10.19
C PRO A 139 -8.81 13.27 -11.67
N ARG A 140 -7.78 13.77 -12.39
CA ARG A 140 -7.91 14.07 -13.83
C ARG A 140 -8.24 12.82 -14.64
N ARG A 141 -7.57 11.69 -14.39
CA ARG A 141 -7.87 10.42 -15.07
C ARG A 141 -9.25 9.89 -14.69
N ILE A 142 -9.65 10.08 -13.43
CA ILE A 142 -11.00 9.74 -12.97
C ILE A 142 -12.04 10.53 -13.77
N ASN A 143 -11.91 11.86 -13.82
CA ASN A 143 -12.83 12.75 -14.52
C ASN A 143 -12.89 12.43 -16.02
N MET A 144 -11.75 12.25 -16.69
CA MET A 144 -11.70 11.86 -18.10
C MET A 144 -12.41 10.52 -18.39
N SER A 145 -12.40 9.59 -17.42
CA SER A 145 -13.13 8.33 -17.56
C SER A 145 -14.64 8.54 -17.42
N ILE A 146 -15.05 9.38 -16.47
CA ILE A 146 -16.46 9.74 -16.24
C ILE A 146 -17.04 10.49 -17.44
N GLU A 147 -16.29 11.42 -18.04
CA GLU A 147 -16.68 12.12 -19.27
C GLU A 147 -16.95 11.18 -20.44
N LYS A 148 -16.32 9.99 -20.45
CA LYS A 148 -16.54 8.93 -21.45
C LYS A 148 -17.72 8.01 -21.10
N GLY A 149 -18.48 8.32 -20.06
CA GLY A 149 -19.63 7.52 -19.60
C GLY A 149 -19.27 6.37 -18.65
N ASN A 150 -18.02 6.25 -18.20
CA ASN A 150 -17.66 5.26 -17.17
C ASN A 150 -17.94 5.80 -15.77
N ASN A 151 -17.75 4.96 -14.76
CA ASN A 151 -17.84 5.35 -13.35
C ASN A 151 -16.54 5.01 -12.58
N LYS A 152 -16.44 5.49 -11.34
CA LYS A 152 -15.27 5.23 -10.48
C LYS A 152 -15.06 3.74 -10.21
N PHE A 153 -16.12 2.95 -10.03
CA PHE A 153 -16.02 1.50 -9.78
C PHE A 153 -15.39 0.75 -10.95
N PHE A 154 -15.64 1.20 -12.19
CA PHE A 154 -15.00 0.62 -13.36
C PHE A 154 -13.48 0.85 -13.34
N LEU A 155 -13.03 2.05 -12.97
CA LEU A 155 -11.61 2.36 -12.84
C LEU A 155 -10.96 1.55 -11.71
N ASP A 156 -11.66 1.41 -10.59
CA ASP A 156 -11.25 0.62 -9.45
C ASP A 156 -11.05 -0.86 -9.83
N LEU A 157 -12.06 -1.48 -10.44
CA LEU A 157 -11.97 -2.84 -10.99
C LEU A 157 -10.85 -2.99 -12.02
N SER A 158 -10.67 -2.00 -12.90
CA SER A 158 -9.59 -2.00 -13.88
C SER A 158 -8.21 -1.96 -13.21
N GLY A 159 -8.08 -1.23 -12.10
CA GLY A 159 -6.86 -1.19 -11.30
C GLY A 159 -6.57 -2.54 -10.65
N PHE A 160 -7.55 -3.19 -10.03
CA PHE A 160 -7.42 -4.56 -9.52
C PHE A 160 -6.99 -5.54 -10.62
N CYS A 161 -7.64 -5.51 -11.78
CA CYS A 161 -7.26 -6.34 -12.93
C CYS A 161 -5.81 -6.10 -13.38
N THR A 162 -5.35 -4.85 -13.33
CA THR A 162 -3.98 -4.47 -13.70
C THR A 162 -2.96 -5.01 -12.69
N LEU A 163 -3.28 -4.97 -11.39
CA LEU A 163 -2.44 -5.57 -10.36
C LEU A 163 -2.33 -7.09 -10.55
N VAL A 164 -3.45 -7.78 -10.77
CA VAL A 164 -3.48 -9.24 -10.98
C VAL A 164 -2.60 -9.65 -12.17
N LYS A 165 -2.74 -8.96 -13.31
CA LYS A 165 -1.90 -9.21 -14.50
C LYS A 165 -0.41 -8.94 -14.28
N GLY A 166 -0.09 -8.10 -13.29
CA GLY A 166 1.27 -7.73 -12.94
C GLY A 166 1.96 -8.68 -11.96
N ILE A 167 1.28 -9.73 -11.51
CA ILE A 167 1.82 -10.70 -10.57
C ILE A 167 2.72 -11.70 -11.31
N PRO A 168 3.96 -11.94 -10.84
CA PRO A 168 4.83 -12.94 -11.45
C PRO A 168 4.18 -14.31 -11.43
N ASP A 169 4.35 -15.13 -12.47
CA ASP A 169 3.84 -16.49 -12.45
C ASP A 169 4.46 -17.33 -11.33
N LYS A 170 3.73 -18.37 -10.91
CA LYS A 170 4.15 -19.29 -9.83
C LYS A 170 5.49 -19.99 -10.13
N ASN A 171 5.86 -20.06 -11.41
CA ASN A 171 7.07 -20.69 -11.95
C ASN A 171 8.06 -19.67 -12.53
N GLY A 172 7.86 -18.36 -12.29
CA GLY A 172 8.64 -17.27 -12.88
C GLY A 172 9.90 -16.86 -12.12
N LEU A 173 10.51 -17.80 -11.37
CA LEU A 173 11.86 -17.73 -10.78
C LEU A 173 12.51 -19.11 -10.87
#